data_AF-A0A9W8RM96-F1
#
_entry.id   AF-A0A9W8RM96-F1
#
_cell.length_a   1.000
_cell.length_b   1.000
_cell.length_c   1.000
_cell.angle_alpha   90.00
_cell.angle_beta   90.00
_cell.angle_gamma   90.00
#
_symmetry.space_group_name_H-M   'P 1'
#
loop_
_entity.id
_entity.type
_entity.pdbx_description
1 polymer ?
#
loop_
_entity_poly.entity_id
_entity_poly.type
_entity_poly.pdbx_seq_one_letter_code
_entity_poly.pdbx_strand_id
1 'polypeptide(L)'
;MTDQEDLKPASDIDSNVWYQISEENVDDYDGSFESMLQTWDDGGFRVFPVANRTTYWQFQPINKTSGRYSLRCSETTTEKQFAVCYRSSESVENRRTQACLQDSDGSDAQQWDIALWGRNDTYRFINVANGSNYLLDVIPGAEVYMSPNLSGYQKRQRWLMTSVSDVDDAAYSTVFSNMPLSTMEPTTTADSASSSNSNASVNSSDSHSKLSNGAVAGIAVGSILGVLIIALVGFFLWRRKRRNTTQHTEQQTAEHNNNNNPSSVAFHGTTFAPSPEAYKSEVSRVPVNTPPPVYEMTGDRHPVELPAEHT
;
A
#
# COMPACT_ATOMS: atom_id res chain seq x y z
N MET A 1 -11.36 -31.91 9.77
CA MET A 1 -12.41 -30.87 9.66
C MET A 1 -11.76 -29.74 8.89
N THR A 2 -12.13 -29.58 7.63
CA THR A 2 -11.50 -28.63 6.71
C THR A 2 -11.94 -27.22 7.10
N ASP A 3 -11.02 -26.39 7.59
CA ASP A 3 -11.21 -24.96 7.87
C ASP A 3 -11.36 -24.15 6.56
N GLN A 4 -12.24 -24.61 5.69
CA GLN A 4 -12.78 -23.81 4.61
C GLN A 4 -14.05 -23.17 5.18
N GLU A 5 -13.88 -22.31 6.19
CA GLU A 5 -15.00 -21.49 6.70
C GLU A 5 -15.66 -20.80 5.51
N ASP A 6 -17.00 -20.82 5.49
CA ASP A 6 -17.81 -20.12 4.49
C ASP A 6 -17.24 -18.72 4.26
N LEU A 7 -16.98 -18.41 2.99
CA LEU A 7 -16.36 -17.14 2.59
C LEU A 7 -17.31 -15.99 2.94
N LYS A 8 -17.18 -15.40 4.15
CA LYS A 8 -17.94 -14.20 4.51
C LYS A 8 -17.43 -13.01 3.68
N PRO A 9 -18.24 -12.44 2.76
CA PRO A 9 -17.80 -11.30 1.97
C PRO A 9 -17.58 -10.07 2.86
N ALA A 10 -16.56 -9.27 2.55
CA ALA A 10 -16.32 -7.98 3.19
C ALA A 10 -17.18 -6.93 2.49
N SER A 11 -18.46 -6.82 2.89
CA SER A 11 -19.46 -5.97 2.22
C SER A 11 -19.51 -4.53 2.73
N ASP A 12 -18.77 -4.23 3.79
CA ASP A 12 -18.76 -2.99 4.55
C ASP A 12 -17.55 -2.09 4.25
N ILE A 13 -16.78 -2.42 3.20
CA ILE A 13 -15.71 -1.56 2.70
C ILE A 13 -16.31 -0.29 2.08
N ASP A 14 -15.94 0.89 2.61
CA ASP A 14 -16.42 2.19 2.16
C ASP A 14 -15.72 2.60 0.86
N SER A 15 -16.50 2.84 -0.19
CA SER A 15 -15.95 3.22 -1.50
C SER A 15 -15.42 4.65 -1.58
N ASN A 16 -15.69 5.48 -0.56
CA ASN A 16 -15.37 6.91 -0.56
C ASN A 16 -14.11 7.26 0.23
N VAL A 17 -13.36 6.26 0.71
CA VAL A 17 -12.11 6.47 1.45
C VAL A 17 -10.93 5.79 0.77
N TRP A 18 -9.75 6.33 1.04
CA TRP A 18 -8.46 5.75 0.70
C TRP A 18 -8.06 4.75 1.77
N TYR A 19 -7.67 3.54 1.35
CA TYR A 19 -7.15 2.50 2.24
C TYR A 19 -5.64 2.36 2.12
N GLN A 20 -4.96 2.24 3.26
CA GLN A 20 -3.66 1.60 3.33
C GLN A 20 -3.90 0.09 3.42
N ILE A 21 -3.21 -0.65 2.54
CA ILE A 21 -3.28 -2.11 2.48
C ILE A 21 -1.90 -2.66 2.82
N SER A 22 -1.85 -3.68 3.66
CA SER A 22 -0.64 -4.43 3.99
C SER A 22 -0.91 -5.93 4.12
N GLU A 23 0.05 -6.70 4.60
CA GLU A 23 -0.02 -8.15 4.78
C GLU A 23 0.61 -8.58 6.11
N GLU A 24 0.07 -9.64 6.72
CA GLU A 24 0.33 -10.04 8.11
C GLU A 24 1.76 -10.58 8.39
N ASN A 25 2.55 -10.90 7.38
CA ASN A 25 3.94 -11.32 7.51
C ASN A 25 4.88 -10.12 7.63
N VAL A 26 4.47 -8.95 7.16
CA VAL A 26 5.29 -7.72 7.19
C VAL A 26 4.72 -6.61 8.06
N ASP A 27 3.44 -6.71 8.46
CA ASP A 27 2.79 -5.85 9.45
C ASP A 27 1.94 -6.67 10.42
N ASP A 28 1.61 -6.06 11.56
CA ASP A 28 0.57 -6.52 12.45
C ASP A 28 -0.58 -5.51 12.54
N TYR A 29 -1.70 -5.96 13.10
CA TYR A 29 -2.91 -5.15 13.28
C TYR A 29 -2.89 -4.48 14.66
N ASP A 30 -1.81 -3.73 14.96
CA ASP A 30 -1.58 -3.12 16.28
C ASP A 30 -2.11 -1.68 16.41
N GLY A 31 -2.61 -1.10 15.32
CA GLY A 31 -3.19 0.23 15.26
C GLY A 31 -2.51 1.17 14.27
N SER A 32 -1.34 0.82 13.72
CA SER A 32 -0.74 1.55 12.60
C SER A 32 0.16 0.65 11.75
N PHE A 33 -0.18 0.46 10.48
CA PHE A 33 0.66 -0.33 9.57
C PHE A 33 1.96 0.43 9.25
N GLU A 34 3.10 -0.23 9.44
CA GLU A 34 4.44 0.27 9.13
C GLU A 34 4.84 -0.01 7.68
N SER A 35 4.12 -0.91 7.00
CA SER A 35 4.30 -1.26 5.61
C SER A 35 3.03 -1.10 4.78
N MET A 36 3.17 -1.14 3.47
CA MET A 36 2.03 -1.01 2.56
C MET A 36 2.29 -1.67 1.21
N LEU A 37 1.20 -2.03 0.52
CA LEU A 37 1.17 -2.49 -0.86
C LEU A 37 1.46 -1.33 -1.82
N GLN A 38 2.55 -1.45 -2.56
CA GLN A 38 3.14 -0.37 -3.34
C GLN A 38 3.38 -0.79 -4.77
N THR A 39 3.25 0.18 -5.68
CA THR A 39 3.73 0.04 -7.04
C THR A 39 5.24 -0.22 -7.02
N TRP A 40 5.68 -1.11 -7.91
CA TRP A 40 7.08 -1.44 -8.12
C TRP A 40 7.42 -1.35 -9.61
N ASP A 41 8.71 -1.39 -9.94
CA ASP A 41 9.23 -1.36 -11.31
C ASP A 41 8.47 -2.34 -12.23
N ASP A 42 8.41 -2.03 -13.52
CA ASP A 42 7.77 -2.85 -14.56
C ASP A 42 6.27 -3.17 -14.33
N GLY A 43 5.59 -2.37 -13.51
CA GLY A 43 4.14 -2.47 -13.27
C GLY A 43 3.74 -3.59 -12.30
N GLY A 44 4.70 -4.16 -11.57
CA GLY A 44 4.48 -5.11 -10.49
C GLY A 44 4.16 -4.43 -9.16
N PHE A 45 4.02 -5.25 -8.12
CA PHE A 45 3.68 -4.79 -6.76
C PHE A 45 4.53 -5.48 -5.70
N ARG A 46 4.79 -4.77 -4.60
CA ARG A 46 5.45 -5.30 -3.41
C ARG A 46 4.81 -4.75 -2.14
N VAL A 47 5.01 -5.44 -1.03
CA VAL A 47 4.64 -4.97 0.31
C VAL A 47 5.91 -4.86 1.15
N PHE A 48 6.24 -3.66 1.62
CA PHE A 48 7.45 -3.42 2.42
C PHE A 48 7.36 -2.11 3.22
N PRO A 49 8.12 -1.98 4.34
CA PRO A 49 8.05 -0.80 5.19
C PRO A 49 8.51 0.47 4.49
N VAL A 50 7.76 1.57 4.67
CA VAL A 50 8.09 2.85 4.02
C VAL A 50 7.79 4.05 4.89
N ALA A 51 8.77 4.93 5.01
CA ALA A 51 8.67 6.12 5.85
C ALA A 51 7.78 7.22 5.24
N ASN A 52 7.71 7.33 3.91
CA ASN A 52 7.04 8.43 3.20
C ASN A 52 6.46 7.99 1.85
N ARG A 53 5.49 7.07 1.83
CA ARG A 53 4.74 6.77 0.59
C ARG A 53 3.24 6.84 0.81
N THR A 54 2.53 7.08 -0.27
CA THR A 54 1.12 7.49 -0.31
C THR A 54 0.31 6.60 -1.26
N THR A 55 0.75 5.35 -1.49
CA THR A 55 0.07 4.39 -2.36
C THR A 55 -1.20 3.86 -1.69
N TYR A 56 -2.29 4.58 -1.86
CA TYR A 56 -3.57 4.22 -1.28
C TYR A 56 -4.48 3.57 -2.31
N TRP A 57 -5.43 2.80 -1.80
CA TRP A 57 -6.30 1.96 -2.59
C TRP A 57 -7.75 2.33 -2.35
N GLN A 58 -8.51 2.51 -3.42
CA GLN A 58 -9.94 2.75 -3.34
C GLN A 58 -10.67 1.55 -3.91
N PHE A 59 -11.69 1.09 -3.20
CA PHE A 59 -12.54 -0.04 -3.58
C PHE A 59 -13.82 0.47 -4.22
N GLN A 60 -14.14 0.00 -5.43
CA GLN A 60 -15.34 0.38 -6.17
C GLN A 60 -16.26 -0.83 -6.33
N PRO A 61 -17.47 -0.81 -5.76
CA PRO A 61 -18.35 -1.97 -5.76
C PRO A 61 -18.90 -2.27 -7.16
N ILE A 62 -18.93 -3.55 -7.52
CA ILE A 62 -19.36 -4.02 -8.85
C ILE A 62 -20.68 -4.79 -8.76
N ASN A 63 -21.63 -4.50 -9.67
CA ASN A 63 -22.84 -5.30 -9.89
C ASN A 63 -23.68 -5.65 -8.65
N LYS A 64 -23.62 -4.87 -7.56
CA LYS A 64 -24.22 -5.19 -6.25
C LYS A 64 -23.83 -6.58 -5.72
N THR A 65 -22.72 -7.13 -6.20
CA THR A 65 -22.23 -8.42 -5.72
C THR A 65 -21.50 -8.17 -4.41
N SER A 66 -22.03 -8.74 -3.32
CA SER A 66 -21.51 -8.53 -1.98
C SER A 66 -20.03 -8.89 -1.90
N GLY A 67 -19.18 -7.95 -1.47
CA GLY A 67 -17.75 -8.14 -1.36
C GLY A 67 -16.97 -8.08 -2.68
N ARG A 68 -17.61 -7.75 -3.81
CA ARG A 68 -16.92 -7.64 -5.11
C ARG A 68 -16.59 -6.19 -5.45
N TYR A 69 -15.32 -5.97 -5.78
CA TYR A 69 -14.78 -4.64 -6.05
C TYR A 69 -13.85 -4.61 -7.27
N SER A 70 -13.77 -3.46 -7.93
CA SER A 70 -12.57 -3.06 -8.67
C SER A 70 -11.73 -2.17 -7.75
N LEU A 71 -10.41 -2.17 -7.94
CA LEU A 71 -9.50 -1.41 -7.09
C LEU A 71 -8.71 -0.41 -7.92
N ARG A 72 -8.65 0.83 -7.43
CA ARG A 72 -7.87 1.92 -8.03
C ARG A 72 -6.73 2.33 -7.09
N CYS A 73 -5.59 2.65 -7.67
CA CYS A 73 -4.39 3.08 -6.96
C CYS A 73 -4.24 4.60 -7.05
N SER A 74 -4.05 5.28 -5.92
CA SER A 74 -3.92 6.75 -5.83
C SER A 74 -2.74 7.32 -6.62
N GLU A 75 -1.70 6.52 -6.87
CA GLU A 75 -0.50 6.93 -7.61
C GLU A 75 -0.65 6.80 -9.14
N THR A 76 -1.81 6.34 -9.60
CA THR A 76 -2.05 6.03 -11.01
C THR A 76 -3.07 6.98 -11.63
N THR A 77 -3.53 6.69 -12.84
CA THR A 77 -4.70 7.35 -13.41
C THR A 77 -5.95 6.56 -13.06
N THR A 78 -7.10 7.20 -13.12
CA THR A 78 -8.42 6.56 -12.95
C THR A 78 -8.75 5.55 -14.05
N GLU A 79 -7.94 5.53 -15.11
CA GLU A 79 -8.06 4.62 -16.26
C GLU A 79 -7.43 3.26 -15.99
N LYS A 80 -6.67 3.10 -14.89
CA LYS A 80 -6.05 1.81 -14.55
C LYS A 80 -6.75 1.13 -13.37
N GLN A 81 -6.88 -0.19 -13.46
CA GLN A 81 -7.43 -1.04 -12.43
C GLN A 81 -6.38 -2.04 -11.95
N PHE A 82 -6.45 -2.36 -10.65
CA PHE A 82 -5.72 -3.49 -10.08
C PHE A 82 -6.24 -4.79 -10.70
N ALA A 83 -5.34 -5.55 -11.30
CA ALA A 83 -5.68 -6.75 -12.05
C ALA A 83 -4.68 -7.88 -11.79
N VAL A 84 -4.94 -9.03 -12.41
CA VAL A 84 -3.97 -10.11 -12.52
C VAL A 84 -3.42 -10.19 -13.95
N CYS A 85 -2.11 -10.37 -14.07
CA CYS A 85 -1.41 -10.54 -15.33
C CYS A 85 -0.67 -11.88 -15.33
N TYR A 86 -0.77 -12.62 -16.44
CA TYR A 86 0.04 -13.81 -16.66
C TYR A 86 1.38 -13.44 -17.30
N ARG A 87 2.48 -13.85 -16.67
CA ARG A 87 3.86 -13.66 -17.15
C ARG A 87 4.51 -15.01 -17.43
N SER A 88 4.64 -15.37 -18.71
CA SER A 88 5.18 -16.68 -19.12
C SER A 88 6.65 -16.87 -18.77
N SER A 89 7.44 -15.79 -18.81
CA SER A 89 8.88 -15.78 -18.55
C SER A 89 9.26 -15.82 -17.08
N GLU A 90 8.32 -15.50 -16.20
CA GLU A 90 8.55 -15.41 -14.76
C GLU A 90 8.02 -16.67 -14.07
N SER A 91 8.75 -17.17 -13.09
CA SER A 91 8.38 -18.39 -12.36
C SER A 91 8.98 -18.37 -10.96
N VAL A 92 8.45 -17.52 -10.09
CA VAL A 92 8.80 -17.55 -8.66
C VAL A 92 7.96 -18.63 -7.99
N GLU A 93 8.61 -19.60 -7.36
CA GLU A 93 7.95 -20.77 -6.74
C GLU A 93 6.89 -21.43 -7.67
N ASN A 94 7.21 -21.60 -8.97
CA ASN A 94 6.32 -22.15 -10.00
C ASN A 94 5.04 -21.34 -10.29
N ARG A 95 4.99 -20.06 -9.92
CA ARG A 95 3.85 -19.16 -10.15
C ARG A 95 4.14 -18.17 -11.27
N ARG A 96 3.12 -17.92 -12.09
CA ARG A 96 3.20 -17.08 -13.29
C ARG A 96 2.16 -15.96 -13.32
N THR A 97 1.21 -15.94 -12.39
CA THR A 97 0.17 -14.92 -12.34
C THR A 97 0.49 -13.96 -11.21
N GLN A 98 0.59 -12.68 -11.54
CA GLN A 98 0.96 -11.60 -10.62
C GLN A 98 -0.13 -10.54 -10.56
N ALA A 99 -0.13 -9.78 -9.48
CA ALA A 99 -0.81 -8.50 -9.45
C ALA A 99 -0.17 -7.53 -10.46
N CYS A 100 -0.99 -6.73 -11.13
CA CYS A 100 -0.55 -5.71 -12.08
C CYS A 100 -1.57 -4.58 -12.21
N LEU A 101 -1.22 -3.54 -12.97
CA LEU A 101 -2.15 -2.49 -13.40
C LEU A 101 -2.45 -2.63 -14.88
N GLN A 102 -3.73 -2.64 -15.22
CA GLN A 102 -4.20 -2.67 -16.61
C GLN A 102 -5.17 -1.54 -16.87
N ASP A 103 -5.25 -1.10 -18.13
CA ASP A 103 -6.28 -0.15 -18.57
C ASP A 103 -7.66 -0.77 -18.33
N SER A 104 -8.59 0.04 -17.85
CA SER A 104 -9.90 -0.42 -17.39
C SER A 104 -10.69 -1.01 -18.55
N ASP A 105 -10.97 -2.31 -18.48
CA ASP A 105 -11.76 -3.05 -19.46
C ASP A 105 -12.96 -3.78 -18.83
N GLY A 106 -12.98 -3.88 -17.51
CA GLY A 106 -14.05 -4.54 -16.76
C GLY A 106 -14.03 -6.06 -16.81
N SER A 107 -12.95 -6.65 -17.32
CA SER A 107 -12.74 -8.09 -17.34
C SER A 107 -12.73 -8.69 -15.93
N ASP A 108 -13.00 -9.99 -15.84
CA ASP A 108 -12.92 -10.73 -14.57
C ASP A 108 -11.52 -10.65 -13.93
N ALA A 109 -10.47 -10.37 -14.71
CA ALA A 109 -9.12 -10.16 -14.20
C ALA A 109 -9.00 -8.86 -13.38
N GLN A 110 -9.90 -7.90 -13.57
CA GLN A 110 -9.95 -6.61 -12.85
C GLN A 110 -10.94 -6.61 -11.66
N GLN A 111 -11.62 -7.74 -11.43
CA GLN A 111 -12.61 -7.88 -10.37
C GLN A 111 -12.07 -8.75 -9.24
N TRP A 112 -12.31 -8.30 -8.00
CA TRP A 112 -11.80 -8.93 -6.79
C TRP A 112 -12.94 -9.19 -5.81
N ASP A 113 -13.10 -10.45 -5.43
CA ASP A 113 -13.95 -10.85 -4.32
C ASP A 113 -13.12 -10.76 -3.03
N ILE A 114 -13.45 -9.79 -2.19
CA ILE A 114 -12.82 -9.55 -0.89
C ILE A 114 -13.65 -10.21 0.20
N ALA A 115 -13.01 -11.06 1.00
CA ALA A 115 -13.67 -11.80 2.05
C ALA A 115 -12.88 -11.73 3.36
N LEU A 116 -13.58 -11.89 4.48
CA LEU A 116 -13.00 -11.93 5.81
C LEU A 116 -12.36 -13.30 6.07
N TRP A 117 -11.23 -13.29 6.79
CA TRP A 117 -10.54 -14.45 7.34
C TRP A 117 -10.97 -14.65 8.81
N GLY A 118 -12.18 -15.17 9.02
CA GLY A 118 -12.72 -15.43 10.35
C GLY A 118 -13.02 -14.14 11.14
N ARG A 119 -12.70 -14.16 12.45
CA ARG A 119 -12.99 -13.04 13.39
C ARG A 119 -11.85 -12.02 13.57
N ASN A 120 -10.69 -12.25 12.95
CA ASN A 120 -9.48 -11.47 13.24
C ASN A 120 -9.32 -10.26 12.31
N ASP A 121 -10.40 -9.79 11.70
CA ASP A 121 -10.45 -8.60 10.81
C ASP A 121 -9.37 -8.55 9.72
N THR A 122 -8.86 -9.72 9.30
CA THR A 122 -7.97 -9.85 8.14
C THR A 122 -8.77 -10.25 6.91
N TYR A 123 -8.23 -9.92 5.75
CA TYR A 123 -8.89 -10.06 4.46
C TYR A 123 -8.16 -11.06 3.58
N ARG A 124 -8.90 -11.65 2.65
CA ARG A 124 -8.37 -12.39 1.50
C ARG A 124 -8.88 -11.78 0.23
N PHE A 125 -8.01 -11.77 -0.77
CA PHE A 125 -8.27 -11.21 -2.08
C PHE A 125 -8.34 -12.37 -3.08
N ILE A 126 -9.52 -12.57 -3.65
CA ILE A 126 -9.80 -13.61 -4.63
C ILE A 126 -10.05 -12.93 -5.97
N ASN A 127 -9.21 -13.19 -6.96
CA ASN A 127 -9.46 -12.66 -8.30
C ASN A 127 -10.55 -13.46 -9.01
N VAL A 128 -11.52 -12.79 -9.63
CA VAL A 128 -12.66 -13.46 -10.27
C VAL A 128 -12.23 -14.36 -11.43
N ALA A 129 -11.20 -13.98 -12.21
CA ALA A 129 -10.70 -14.80 -13.31
C ALA A 129 -9.94 -16.05 -12.85
N ASN A 130 -9.28 -16.01 -11.69
CA ASN A 130 -8.57 -17.17 -11.13
C ASN A 130 -9.47 -18.10 -10.29
N GLY A 131 -10.51 -17.54 -9.67
CA GLY A 131 -11.39 -18.24 -8.73
C GLY A 131 -10.74 -18.51 -7.36
N SER A 132 -11.50 -19.12 -6.47
CA SER A 132 -11.16 -19.29 -5.04
C SER A 132 -10.09 -20.34 -4.72
N ASN A 133 -9.61 -21.06 -5.73
CA ASN A 133 -8.47 -21.96 -5.61
C ASN A 133 -7.14 -21.20 -5.46
N TYR A 134 -7.15 -19.89 -5.74
CA TYR A 134 -5.98 -19.03 -5.63
C TYR A 134 -6.30 -17.78 -4.82
N LEU A 135 -5.36 -17.35 -3.99
CA LEU A 135 -5.43 -16.12 -3.21
C LEU A 135 -4.24 -15.23 -3.56
N LEU A 136 -4.43 -13.92 -3.41
CA LEU A 136 -3.34 -12.95 -3.51
C LEU A 136 -2.33 -13.18 -2.36
N ASP A 137 -1.05 -13.23 -2.70
CA ASP A 137 0.03 -13.67 -1.82
C ASP A 137 1.27 -12.80 -2.02
N VAL A 138 1.88 -12.38 -0.91
CA VAL A 138 3.19 -11.72 -0.93
C VAL A 138 4.27 -12.77 -0.81
N ILE A 139 4.99 -13.03 -1.90
CA ILE A 139 6.14 -13.94 -1.85
C ILE A 139 7.35 -13.21 -1.25
N PRO A 140 7.97 -13.71 -0.16
CA PRO A 140 9.12 -13.06 0.47
C PRO A 140 10.24 -12.79 -0.54
N GLY A 141 10.67 -11.53 -0.60
CA GLY A 141 11.73 -11.09 -1.51
C GLY A 141 11.32 -10.98 -2.99
N ALA A 142 10.04 -11.16 -3.31
CA ALA A 142 9.50 -11.06 -4.66
C ALA A 142 8.26 -10.16 -4.71
N GLU A 143 7.61 -10.15 -5.88
CA GLU A 143 6.38 -9.38 -6.12
C GLU A 143 5.14 -10.07 -5.53
N VAL A 144 3.96 -9.46 -5.75
CA VAL A 144 2.67 -10.01 -5.34
C VAL A 144 2.13 -10.96 -6.41
N TYR A 145 1.85 -12.20 -6.01
CA TYR A 145 1.41 -13.29 -6.90
C TYR A 145 0.04 -13.84 -6.52
N MET A 146 -0.60 -14.53 -7.45
CA MET A 146 -1.66 -15.49 -7.12
C MET A 146 -1.03 -16.82 -6.72
N SER A 147 -1.37 -17.31 -5.54
CA SER A 147 -0.88 -18.58 -4.97
C SER A 147 -2.04 -19.52 -4.65
N PRO A 148 -1.83 -20.85 -4.68
CA PRO A 148 -2.86 -21.79 -4.27
C PRO A 148 -3.40 -21.47 -2.87
N ASN A 149 -4.71 -21.61 -2.70
CA ASN A 149 -5.37 -21.55 -1.40
C ASN A 149 -5.05 -22.85 -0.64
N LEU A 150 -4.12 -22.77 0.30
CA LEU A 150 -3.65 -23.92 1.08
C LEU A 150 -4.33 -23.94 2.44
N SER A 151 -4.54 -25.15 2.97
CA SER A 151 -5.04 -25.32 4.34
C SER A 151 -4.06 -24.75 5.38
N GLY A 152 -4.60 -24.37 6.54
CA GLY A 152 -3.81 -23.88 7.68
C GLY A 152 -3.59 -22.37 7.65
N TYR A 153 -2.72 -21.90 8.53
CA TYR A 153 -2.48 -20.47 8.73
C TYR A 153 -1.50 -19.92 7.70
N GLN A 154 -2.01 -19.11 6.77
CA GLN A 154 -1.22 -18.52 5.67
C GLN A 154 -1.07 -17.01 5.88
N LYS A 155 -0.04 -16.58 6.65
CA LYS A 155 0.23 -15.15 6.88
C LYS A 155 0.26 -14.35 5.57
N ARG A 156 1.07 -14.85 4.62
CA ARG A 156 1.29 -14.30 3.27
C ARG A 156 0.05 -14.01 2.44
N GLN A 157 -1.09 -14.61 2.79
CA GLN A 157 -2.38 -14.48 2.09
C GLN A 157 -3.44 -13.73 2.92
N ARG A 158 -3.04 -13.21 4.09
CA ARG A 158 -3.87 -12.45 5.01
C ARG A 158 -3.51 -10.98 4.90
N TRP A 159 -4.40 -10.25 4.25
CA TRP A 159 -4.26 -8.84 3.98
C TRP A 159 -4.84 -8.04 5.14
N LEU A 160 -4.16 -6.95 5.47
CA LEU A 160 -4.57 -6.00 6.50
C LEU A 160 -5.00 -4.71 5.80
N MET A 161 -6.08 -4.09 6.26
CA MET A 161 -6.63 -2.88 5.63
C MET A 161 -7.04 -1.87 6.70
N THR A 162 -6.72 -0.60 6.48
CA THR A 162 -7.21 0.51 7.30
C THR A 162 -7.53 1.71 6.41
N SER A 163 -8.65 2.39 6.67
CA SER A 163 -8.97 3.65 6.01
C SER A 163 -8.06 4.77 6.52
N VAL A 164 -7.67 5.69 5.64
CA VAL A 164 -6.69 6.75 5.94
C VAL A 164 -7.30 8.15 5.79
N SER A 165 -8.06 8.39 4.72
CA SER A 165 -8.72 9.67 4.47
C SER A 165 -9.84 9.54 3.45
N ASP A 166 -10.70 10.55 3.34
CA ASP A 166 -11.71 10.63 2.29
C ASP A 166 -11.07 10.78 0.90
N VAL A 167 -11.77 10.31 -0.14
CA VAL A 167 -11.39 10.48 -1.54
C VAL A 167 -11.89 11.83 -2.04
N ASP A 168 -11.15 12.87 -1.71
CA ASP A 168 -11.40 14.26 -2.11
C ASP A 168 -10.72 14.62 -3.45
N ASP A 169 -10.89 13.78 -4.46
CA ASP A 169 -10.33 14.00 -5.79
C ASP A 169 -11.39 13.74 -6.87
N ALA A 170 -11.68 14.78 -7.67
CA ALA A 170 -12.72 14.73 -8.69
C ALA A 170 -12.51 13.63 -9.74
N ALA A 171 -11.25 13.27 -10.03
CA ALA A 171 -10.95 12.15 -10.92
C ALA A 171 -11.42 10.84 -10.30
N TYR A 172 -11.18 10.65 -9.00
CA TYR A 172 -11.55 9.43 -8.29
C TYR A 172 -13.00 9.43 -7.76
N SER A 173 -13.67 10.57 -7.73
CA SER A 173 -15.11 10.67 -7.42
C SER A 173 -16.02 10.12 -8.53
N THR A 174 -15.49 9.89 -9.73
CA THR A 174 -16.20 9.26 -10.84
C THR A 174 -15.46 8.02 -11.32
N VAL A 175 -16.16 7.02 -11.86
CA VAL A 175 -15.51 5.80 -12.35
C VAL A 175 -15.43 5.84 -13.86
N PHE A 176 -14.20 5.78 -14.38
CA PHE A 176 -13.92 5.58 -15.80
C PHE A 176 -13.84 4.07 -16.04
N SER A 177 -14.96 3.44 -16.40
CA SER A 177 -14.95 2.03 -16.78
C SER A 177 -16.13 1.65 -17.66
N ASN A 178 -15.97 0.59 -18.45
CA ASN A 178 -17.06 -0.11 -19.13
C ASN A 178 -17.82 -1.06 -18.19
N MET A 179 -17.62 -0.99 -16.86
CA MET A 179 -18.26 -1.86 -15.88
C MET A 179 -19.63 -1.33 -15.44
N PRO A 180 -20.62 -2.20 -15.18
CA PRO A 180 -21.85 -1.79 -14.52
C PRO A 180 -21.55 -1.55 -13.02
N LEU A 181 -21.50 -0.27 -12.65
CA LEU A 181 -21.19 0.13 -11.27
C LEU A 181 -22.46 0.33 -10.44
N SER A 182 -22.32 0.19 -9.12
CA SER A 182 -23.39 0.51 -8.17
C SER A 182 -23.00 1.70 -7.31
N THR A 183 -23.86 2.70 -7.23
CA THR A 183 -23.69 3.83 -6.30
C THR A 183 -24.02 3.35 -4.88
N MET A 184 -23.05 3.41 -3.97
CA MET A 184 -23.32 3.25 -2.54
C MET A 184 -23.77 4.59 -1.98
N GLU A 185 -24.88 4.58 -1.24
CA GLU A 185 -25.40 5.75 -0.55
C GLU A 185 -24.48 6.04 0.66
N PRO A 186 -24.08 7.30 0.91
CA PRO A 186 -23.19 7.62 2.01
C PRO A 186 -23.84 7.22 3.33
N THR A 187 -23.26 6.23 4.00
CA THR A 187 -23.69 5.83 5.35
C THR A 187 -22.99 6.76 6.33
N THR A 188 -23.74 7.73 6.86
CA THR A 188 -23.25 8.59 7.94
C THR A 188 -23.23 7.77 9.23
N THR A 189 -22.05 7.28 9.62
CA THR A 189 -21.85 6.63 10.92
C THR A 189 -21.76 7.71 11.99
N ALA A 190 -22.87 8.01 12.65
CA ALA A 190 -22.88 8.80 13.87
C ALA A 190 -22.67 7.87 15.06
N ASP A 191 -21.50 7.95 15.68
CA ASP A 191 -21.24 7.38 17.00
C ASP A 191 -22.11 8.05 18.06
N SER A 192 -22.75 7.26 18.92
CA SER A 192 -23.15 7.68 20.27
C SER A 192 -23.33 6.49 21.20
N ALA A 193 -22.59 6.57 22.32
CA ALA A 193 -22.54 5.60 23.38
C ALA A 193 -23.77 5.63 24.32
N SER A 194 -24.11 4.43 24.79
CA SER A 194 -24.63 4.05 26.13
C SER A 194 -25.96 4.60 26.69
N SER A 195 -26.87 3.63 26.84
CA SER A 195 -27.63 3.24 28.07
C SER A 195 -29.13 3.55 28.23
N SER A 196 -29.83 2.43 28.49
CA SER A 196 -30.95 2.19 29.43
C SER A 196 -32.34 1.89 28.85
N ASN A 197 -32.91 0.81 29.42
CA ASN A 197 -34.15 0.11 29.10
C ASN A 197 -35.42 0.96 29.18
N SER A 198 -36.43 0.65 28.34
CA SER A 198 -37.73 0.05 28.75
C SER A 198 -38.77 0.05 27.63
N ASN A 199 -39.63 -0.97 27.63
CA ASN A 199 -40.80 -1.17 26.75
C ASN A 199 -41.79 0.00 26.80
N ALA A 200 -42.35 0.38 25.64
CA ALA A 200 -43.79 0.32 25.32
C ALA A 200 -44.13 1.13 24.06
N SER A 201 -44.99 0.55 23.23
CA SER A 201 -45.61 1.12 22.04
C SER A 201 -46.58 2.27 22.37
N VAL A 202 -46.41 3.46 21.79
CA VAL A 202 -47.49 4.40 21.40
C VAL A 202 -46.99 5.32 20.27
N ASN A 203 -47.80 5.47 19.22
CA ASN A 203 -47.68 6.51 18.19
C ASN A 203 -47.67 7.92 18.80
N SER A 204 -46.60 8.68 18.55
CA SER A 204 -46.66 10.14 18.58
C SER A 204 -45.59 10.71 17.65
N SER A 205 -46.06 11.52 16.70
CA SER A 205 -45.29 12.33 15.77
C SER A 205 -44.35 13.28 16.51
N ASP A 206 -43.04 13.04 16.42
CA ASP A 206 -42.03 14.04 16.74
C ASP A 206 -41.38 14.57 15.46
N SER A 207 -41.81 15.76 15.09
CA SER A 207 -41.22 16.57 14.03
C SER A 207 -39.90 17.16 14.53
N HIS A 208 -38.79 16.45 14.32
CA HIS A 208 -37.49 17.09 14.35
C HIS A 208 -37.34 17.99 13.12
N SER A 209 -37.33 19.30 13.37
CA SER A 209 -37.15 20.34 12.37
C SER A 209 -35.83 20.16 11.64
N LYS A 210 -35.91 19.63 10.41
CA LYS A 210 -34.82 19.71 9.43
C LYS A 210 -34.61 21.19 9.09
N LEU A 211 -33.39 21.68 9.32
CA LEU A 211 -33.01 23.01 8.83
C LEU A 211 -33.13 23.02 7.31
N SER A 212 -33.88 23.98 6.79
CA SER A 212 -34.13 24.16 5.36
C SER A 212 -32.81 24.22 4.59
N ASN A 213 -32.77 23.56 3.43
CA ASN A 213 -31.66 23.59 2.47
C ASN A 213 -31.21 25.03 2.11
N GLY A 214 -32.05 26.04 2.35
CA GLY A 214 -31.71 27.45 2.18
C GLY A 214 -30.73 28.01 3.22
N ALA A 215 -30.68 27.47 4.44
CA ALA A 215 -29.73 27.92 5.47
C ALA A 215 -28.30 27.39 5.21
N VAL A 216 -28.21 26.17 4.67
CA VAL A 216 -26.95 25.54 4.24
C VAL A 216 -26.37 26.25 3.01
N ALA A 217 -27.22 26.70 2.08
CA ALA A 217 -26.78 27.47 0.91
C ALA A 217 -26.16 28.85 1.25
N GLY A 218 -26.53 29.44 2.40
CA GLY A 218 -26.00 30.75 2.82
C GLY A 218 -24.52 30.74 3.23
N ILE A 219 -24.01 29.62 3.73
CA ILE A 219 -22.62 29.51 4.21
C ILE A 219 -21.65 29.26 3.05
N ALA A 220 -22.08 28.59 1.98
CA ALA A 220 -21.22 28.31 0.82
C ALA A 220 -20.83 29.56 0.01
N VAL A 221 -21.68 30.59 -0.01
CA VAL A 221 -21.44 31.80 -0.84
C VAL A 221 -20.68 32.90 -0.08
N GLY A 222 -20.67 32.89 1.27
CA GLY A 222 -19.98 33.89 2.10
C GLY A 222 -18.47 33.68 2.25
N SER A 223 -17.96 32.47 1.96
CA SER A 223 -16.58 32.06 2.26
C SER A 223 -15.53 32.86 1.48
N ILE A 224 -15.83 33.26 0.25
CA ILE A 224 -14.88 33.98 -0.61
C ILE A 224 -14.58 35.38 -0.02
N LEU A 225 -15.60 36.09 0.47
CA LEU A 225 -15.40 37.39 1.11
C LEU A 225 -14.73 37.25 2.49
N GLY A 226 -15.07 36.21 3.26
CA GLY A 226 -14.47 35.95 4.57
C GLY A 226 -12.96 35.66 4.47
N VAL A 227 -12.55 34.78 3.54
CA VAL A 227 -11.14 34.43 3.31
C VAL A 227 -10.35 35.64 2.83
N LEU A 228 -10.91 36.47 1.95
CA LEU A 228 -10.26 37.71 1.51
C LEU A 228 -10.00 38.69 2.65
N ILE A 229 -10.97 38.87 3.57
CA ILE A 229 -10.80 39.75 4.73
C ILE A 229 -9.75 39.19 5.70
N ILE A 230 -9.78 37.88 5.98
CA ILE A 230 -8.80 37.24 6.88
C ILE A 230 -7.39 37.31 6.29
N ALA A 231 -7.24 37.06 4.98
CA ALA A 231 -5.96 37.17 4.28
C ALA A 231 -5.42 38.62 4.31
N LEU A 232 -6.27 39.62 4.12
CA LEU A 232 -5.88 41.04 4.21
C LEU A 232 -5.44 41.43 5.62
N VAL A 233 -6.14 40.97 6.66
CA VAL A 233 -5.76 41.22 8.06
C VAL A 233 -4.44 40.53 8.39
N GLY A 234 -4.27 39.27 8.00
CA GLY A 234 -3.03 38.51 8.20
C GLY A 234 -1.83 39.18 7.51
N PHE A 235 -2.00 39.59 6.25
CA PHE A 235 -0.98 40.31 5.49
C PHE A 235 -0.62 41.66 6.13
N PHE A 236 -1.62 42.42 6.60
CA PHE A 236 -1.39 43.72 7.22
C PHE A 236 -0.63 43.60 8.55
N LEU A 237 -0.94 42.61 9.38
CA LEU A 237 -0.22 42.33 10.63
C LEU A 237 1.21 41.83 10.37
N TRP A 238 1.41 40.98 9.36
CA TRP A 238 2.74 40.53 8.95
C TRP A 238 3.60 41.69 8.43
N ARG A 239 3.03 42.56 7.60
CA ARG A 239 3.71 43.77 7.08
C ARG A 239 4.08 44.74 8.20
N ARG A 240 3.25 44.87 9.24
CA ARG A 240 3.56 45.70 10.42
C ARG A 240 4.69 45.10 11.26
N LYS A 241 4.72 43.78 11.42
CA LYS A 241 5.77 43.08 12.20
C LYS A 241 7.14 43.16 11.53
N ARG A 242 7.19 43.14 10.19
CA ARG A 242 8.45 43.19 9.42
C ARG A 242 9.19 44.53 9.43
N ARG A 243 8.64 45.58 10.08
CA ARG A 243 9.34 46.86 10.26
C ARG A 243 10.22 46.92 11.51
N ASN A 244 10.25 45.88 12.34
CA ASN A 244 10.98 45.88 13.62
C ASN A 244 12.05 44.77 13.74
N THR A 245 12.68 44.34 12.65
CA THR A 245 13.83 43.42 12.77
C THR A 245 14.95 43.83 11.83
N THR A 246 15.74 44.79 12.31
CA THR A 246 17.13 44.93 11.91
C THR A 246 17.94 44.78 13.19
N GLN A 247 18.83 43.78 13.21
CA GLN A 247 20.25 43.84 13.63
C GLN A 247 20.72 42.62 14.44
N HIS A 248 21.99 42.27 14.15
CA HIS A 248 22.98 41.49 14.90
C HIS A 248 22.91 39.94 14.80
N THR A 249 23.96 39.19 14.43
CA THR A 249 25.40 39.45 14.26
C THR A 249 26.07 38.30 13.46
N GLU A 250 26.90 38.64 12.47
CA GLU A 250 27.99 37.81 11.92
C GLU A 250 29.28 38.01 12.74
N GLN A 251 30.28 37.11 12.57
CA GLN A 251 31.69 37.12 13.04
C GLN A 251 31.95 36.16 14.22
N GLN A 252 33.01 35.36 14.32
CA GLN A 252 34.40 35.34 13.80
C GLN A 252 34.93 33.87 13.99
N THR A 253 35.61 33.22 13.03
CA THR A 253 37.07 33.21 12.75
C THR A 253 37.81 31.97 13.30
N ALA A 254 38.70 31.45 12.44
CA ALA A 254 39.57 30.29 12.57
C ALA A 254 40.77 30.50 13.53
N GLU A 255 41.50 29.41 13.83
CA GLU A 255 42.98 29.26 14.01
C GLU A 255 43.31 28.19 15.08
N HIS A 256 43.98 27.08 14.73
CA HIS A 256 45.42 26.83 14.55
C HIS A 256 46.16 26.41 15.84
N ASN A 257 46.37 25.09 15.97
CA ASN A 257 47.60 24.35 16.30
C ASN A 257 48.64 24.96 17.28
N ASN A 258 49.05 24.22 18.34
CA ASN A 258 50.35 23.49 18.46
C ASN A 258 50.78 23.18 19.93
N ASN A 259 51.14 21.91 20.16
CA ASN A 259 52.32 21.36 20.87
C ASN A 259 52.71 21.55 22.37
N ASN A 260 52.98 20.37 22.98
CA ASN A 260 54.10 19.94 23.86
C ASN A 260 54.11 20.24 25.38
N ASN A 261 54.06 19.17 26.22
CA ASN A 261 55.20 18.69 27.03
C ASN A 261 54.95 17.28 27.68
N PRO A 262 56.00 16.52 28.08
CA PRO A 262 55.96 15.08 28.37
C PRO A 262 56.11 14.69 29.87
N SER A 263 56.02 13.37 30.13
CA SER A 263 56.46 12.63 31.35
C SER A 263 55.48 12.67 32.55
N SER A 264 55.19 11.63 33.33
CA SER A 264 55.65 10.23 33.43
C SER A 264 54.79 9.50 34.49
N VAL A 265 54.51 8.21 34.26
CA VAL A 265 54.18 7.09 35.20
C VAL A 265 53.36 7.31 36.49
N ALA A 266 52.22 6.60 36.59
CA ALA A 266 52.01 5.56 37.62
C ALA A 266 50.71 4.78 37.35
N PHE A 267 50.75 3.52 37.75
CA PHE A 267 49.93 2.38 37.39
C PHE A 267 48.97 2.00 38.53
N HIS A 268 47.74 1.58 38.22
CA HIS A 268 46.81 0.72 38.99
C HIS A 268 45.54 0.58 38.12
N GLY A 269 44.96 -0.54 37.70
CA GLY A 269 45.18 -1.97 37.89
C GLY A 269 43.83 -2.68 37.66
N THR A 270 43.76 -3.58 36.67
CA THR A 270 42.88 -4.78 36.52
C THR A 270 41.34 -4.60 36.59
N THR A 271 40.47 -5.12 35.70
CA THR A 271 40.24 -6.51 35.22
C THR A 271 39.07 -6.41 34.20
N PHE A 272 39.01 -7.03 33.01
CA PHE A 272 38.63 -8.43 32.72
C PHE A 272 38.73 -8.70 31.19
N ALA A 273 38.83 -9.99 30.86
CA ALA A 273 39.32 -10.66 29.65
C ALA A 273 38.41 -10.61 28.38
N PRO A 274 38.89 -11.10 27.22
CA PRO A 274 38.38 -10.78 25.87
C PRO A 274 37.44 -11.83 25.26
N SER A 275 36.63 -11.42 24.27
CA SER A 275 35.99 -12.30 23.28
C SER A 275 36.58 -12.00 21.89
N PRO A 276 37.00 -13.00 21.11
CA PRO A 276 37.60 -12.77 19.79
C PRO A 276 36.57 -12.84 18.66
N GLU A 277 36.97 -12.23 17.54
CA GLU A 277 36.54 -12.50 16.15
C GLU A 277 35.33 -11.74 15.58
N ALA A 278 35.58 -10.47 15.28
CA ALA A 278 35.18 -9.88 14.00
C ALA A 278 36.45 -9.65 13.17
N TYR A 279 36.69 -10.48 12.14
CA TYR A 279 37.77 -10.25 11.19
C TYR A 279 37.21 -9.52 9.97
N LYS A 280 37.61 -8.24 9.82
CA LYS A 280 37.62 -7.52 8.55
C LYS A 280 39.07 -7.20 8.21
N SER A 281 39.53 -7.67 7.06
CA SER A 281 40.62 -7.13 6.22
C SER A 281 40.90 -8.16 5.11
N GLU A 282 41.27 -7.86 3.89
CA GLU A 282 41.43 -6.64 3.11
C GLU A 282 41.48 -7.09 1.65
N VAL A 283 41.00 -6.25 0.75
CA VAL A 283 40.95 -6.52 -0.70
C VAL A 283 42.36 -6.42 -1.27
N SER A 284 42.95 -7.55 -1.68
CA SER A 284 44.15 -7.55 -2.53
C SER A 284 43.72 -7.54 -3.99
N ARG A 285 44.02 -6.45 -4.70
CA ARG A 285 43.76 -6.28 -6.14
C ARG A 285 44.82 -7.05 -6.95
N VAL A 286 44.38 -7.99 -7.77
CA VAL A 286 45.18 -8.60 -8.86
C VAL A 286 44.61 -8.13 -10.20
N PRO A 287 45.43 -7.74 -11.20
CA PRO A 287 44.91 -7.28 -12.48
C PRO A 287 44.44 -8.47 -13.34
N VAL A 288 43.18 -8.43 -13.77
CA VAL A 288 42.59 -9.41 -14.69
C VAL A 288 42.92 -9.01 -16.12
N ASN A 289 43.80 -9.78 -16.75
CA ASN A 289 43.89 -9.88 -18.21
C ASN A 289 43.83 -11.37 -18.57
N THR A 290 42.62 -11.88 -18.80
CA THR A 290 42.36 -13.14 -19.52
C THR A 290 40.89 -13.19 -19.94
N PRO A 291 40.57 -13.42 -21.22
CA PRO A 291 39.18 -13.66 -21.65
C PRO A 291 38.72 -15.07 -21.20
N PRO A 292 37.39 -15.30 -21.06
CA PRO A 292 36.85 -16.58 -20.59
C PRO A 292 37.09 -17.72 -21.60
N PRO A 293 37.15 -18.99 -21.15
CA PRO A 293 37.34 -20.13 -22.05
C PRO A 293 36.13 -20.33 -22.96
N VAL A 294 36.39 -20.48 -24.25
CA VAL A 294 35.44 -20.96 -25.26
C VAL A 294 35.32 -22.48 -25.11
N TYR A 295 34.10 -22.98 -24.97
CA TYR A 295 33.82 -24.41 -25.04
C TYR A 295 33.51 -24.78 -26.50
N GLU A 296 34.42 -25.45 -27.19
CA GLU A 296 34.14 -26.09 -28.47
C GLU A 296 33.45 -27.44 -28.22
N MET A 297 32.23 -27.62 -28.74
CA MET A 297 31.61 -28.93 -28.87
C MET A 297 32.19 -29.60 -30.12
N THR A 298 32.79 -30.78 -29.96
CA THR A 298 33.21 -31.63 -31.08
C THR A 298 32.00 -32.07 -31.90
N GLY A 299 31.90 -31.54 -33.12
CA GLY A 299 30.85 -31.87 -34.08
C GLY A 299 31.17 -33.17 -34.84
N ASP A 300 30.92 -34.31 -34.22
CA ASP A 300 30.86 -35.61 -34.91
C ASP A 300 29.48 -36.24 -34.71
N ARG A 301 28.47 -35.65 -35.37
CA ARG A 301 27.21 -36.35 -35.66
C ARG A 301 26.73 -35.95 -37.05
N HIS A 302 26.89 -36.86 -38.00
CA HIS A 302 26.24 -36.76 -39.31
C HIS A 302 24.71 -36.76 -39.13
N PRO A 303 23.96 -35.98 -39.94
CA PRO A 303 22.51 -35.95 -39.88
C PRO A 303 21.92 -37.31 -40.29
N VAL A 304 20.88 -37.75 -39.56
CA VAL A 304 20.07 -38.91 -39.91
C VAL A 304 18.93 -38.45 -40.81
N GLU A 305 18.93 -38.91 -42.06
CA GLU A 305 17.83 -38.73 -43.03
C GLU A 305 16.61 -39.56 -42.58
N LEU A 306 15.42 -38.95 -42.58
CA LEU A 306 14.14 -39.64 -42.37
C LEU A 306 13.67 -40.27 -43.69
N PRO A 307 13.14 -41.51 -43.70
CA PRO A 307 12.61 -42.11 -44.92
C PRO A 307 11.35 -41.38 -45.39
N ALA A 308 11.32 -41.05 -46.68
CA ALA A 308 10.14 -40.51 -47.36
C ALA A 308 9.07 -41.61 -47.49
N GLU A 309 7.89 -41.37 -46.94
CA GLU A 309 6.72 -42.20 -47.24
C GLU A 309 6.27 -41.93 -48.68
N HIS A 310 6.16 -43.01 -49.45
CA HIS A 310 5.58 -43.04 -50.78
C HIS A 310 4.15 -43.58 -50.70
N THR A 311 3.24 -42.80 -51.31
CA THR A 311 1.87 -43.11 -51.78
C THR A 311 0.77 -43.38 -50.76
#